data_AF-A0A818URI9-F1
#
_entry.id   AF-A0A818URI9-F1
#
_cell.length_a   1.000
_cell.length_b   1.000
_cell.length_c   1.000
_cell.angle_alpha   90.00
_cell.angle_beta   90.00
_cell.angle_gamma   90.00
#
_symmetry.space_group_name_H-M   'P 1'
#
loop_
_entity.id
_entity.type
_entity.pdbx_description
1 polymer ?
#
loop_
_entity_poly.entity_id
_entity_poly.type
_entity_poly.pdbx_seq_one_letter_code
_entity_poly.pdbx_strand_id
1 'polypeptide(L)'
;MMKQICAIYDIELSSISESTKTEELKKIFERILTRIPTNETLVLLFDSIDQLQIEDYDCSKWLPINYPQNIKCILSTIPMISDEKKDPPEKYEILHGLKSLLSDAPMIEIAVFDEDLAENVFQSWLKRDHQCLTSLQMNWLQPKLQSRTVYTGLFTTESEPTPLFLSLIYDMTLTWHSYDENSDEAFLNIKTTNDAIDYLYSQLSKKHNEVFFKRAMAYLQQGGGLTEIELEDMLSADNRVLQAIFVHYLPPVNIFRIPSTLWIRIRNEMQKYFVEKDVDNASVIYL
;
A
#
# COMPACT_ATOMS: atom_id res chain seq x y z
N MET A 1 4.57 19.31 -0.62
CA MET A 1 5.39 19.54 -1.83
C MET A 1 5.75 21.02 -2.09
N MET A 2 4.85 21.92 -2.53
CA MET A 2 5.24 23.30 -2.91
C MET A 2 6.03 24.04 -1.82
N LYS A 3 5.57 23.98 -0.56
CA LYS A 3 6.28 24.55 0.59
C LYS A 3 7.68 23.95 0.78
N GLN A 4 7.85 22.64 0.54
CA GLN A 4 9.15 21.96 0.64
C GLN A 4 10.11 22.46 -0.44
N ILE A 5 9.65 22.58 -1.69
CA ILE A 5 10.46 23.11 -2.79
C ILE A 5 10.90 24.55 -2.47
N CYS A 6 9.98 25.40 -2.03
CA CYS A 6 10.32 26.77 -1.66
C CYS A 6 11.31 26.85 -0.51
N ALA A 7 11.22 25.97 0.49
CA ALA A 7 12.18 25.90 1.58
C ALA A 7 13.57 25.44 1.11
N ILE A 8 13.66 24.53 0.14
CA ILE A 8 14.93 24.04 -0.42
C ILE A 8 15.64 25.13 -1.24
N TYR A 9 14.89 25.87 -2.05
CA TYR A 9 15.44 26.86 -2.99
C TYR A 9 15.36 28.32 -2.50
N ASP A 10 15.01 28.52 -1.23
CA ASP A 10 14.81 29.85 -0.61
C ASP A 10 13.90 30.79 -1.44
N ILE A 11 12.82 30.22 -1.99
CA ILE A 11 11.86 30.96 -2.81
C ILE A 11 10.81 31.57 -1.89
N GLU A 12 10.78 32.90 -1.80
CA GLU A 12 9.71 33.59 -1.07
C GLU A 12 8.32 33.26 -1.66
N LEU A 13 7.48 32.68 -0.81
CA LEU A 13 6.07 32.39 -1.08
C LEU A 13 5.20 33.64 -0.88
N SER A 14 5.62 34.80 -1.39
CA SER A 14 4.98 36.10 -1.18
C SER A 14 3.62 36.28 -1.88
N SER A 15 2.98 35.19 -2.32
CA SER A 15 1.64 35.21 -2.90
C SER A 15 0.85 33.91 -2.72
N ILE A 16 1.17 33.07 -1.73
CA ILE A 16 0.17 32.07 -1.27
C ILE A 16 -0.83 32.85 -0.43
N SER A 17 -1.75 33.56 -1.10
CA SER A 17 -3.09 33.63 -0.53
C SER A 17 -3.53 32.18 -0.30
N GLU A 18 -4.22 31.89 0.79
CA GLU A 18 -4.86 30.60 1.12
C GLU A 18 -5.92 30.21 0.07
N SER A 19 -5.56 30.24 -1.21
CA SER A 19 -6.44 29.85 -2.30
C SER A 19 -6.58 28.35 -2.23
N THR A 20 -7.81 27.93 -1.99
CA THR A 20 -8.22 26.53 -1.99
C THR A 20 -8.55 26.05 -3.40
N LYS A 21 -8.42 26.91 -4.43
CA LYS A 21 -8.76 26.56 -5.81
C LYS A 21 -7.59 25.88 -6.52
N THR A 22 -7.82 24.64 -6.96
CA THR A 22 -6.84 23.78 -7.64
C THR A 22 -6.17 24.45 -8.84
N GLU A 23 -6.93 25.19 -9.67
CA GLU A 23 -6.38 25.88 -10.85
C GLU A 23 -5.40 27.01 -10.51
N GLU A 24 -5.64 27.73 -9.41
CA GLU A 24 -4.74 28.79 -8.95
C GLU A 24 -3.47 28.17 -8.34
N LEU A 25 -3.62 27.08 -7.59
CA LEU A 25 -2.51 26.30 -7.05
C LEU A 25 -1.63 25.74 -8.16
N LYS A 26 -2.21 25.24 -9.26
CA LYS A 26 -1.45 24.79 -10.45
C LYS A 26 -0.60 25.91 -11.03
N LYS A 27 -1.17 27.10 -11.24
CA LYS A 27 -0.43 28.27 -11.78
C LYS A 27 0.69 28.72 -10.85
N ILE A 28 0.45 28.67 -9.54
CA ILE A 28 1.49 28.98 -8.55
C ILE A 28 2.60 27.93 -8.63
N PHE A 29 2.25 26.66 -8.72
CA PHE A 29 3.22 25.58 -8.82
C PHE A 29 4.10 25.72 -10.06
N GLU A 30 3.51 25.98 -11.23
CA GLU A 30 4.25 26.27 -12.47
C GLU A 30 5.22 27.45 -12.32
N ARG A 31 4.81 28.53 -11.63
CA ARG A 31 5.67 29.69 -11.36
C ARG A 31 6.82 29.37 -10.41
N ILE A 32 6.63 28.47 -9.45
CA ILE A 32 7.70 28.04 -8.55
C ILE A 32 8.72 27.24 -9.35
N LEU A 33 8.27 26.31 -10.20
CA LEU A 33 9.15 25.48 -11.02
C LEU A 33 10.03 26.31 -11.96
N THR A 34 9.55 27.44 -12.50
CA THR A 34 10.38 28.32 -13.36
C THR A 34 11.43 29.14 -12.61
N ARG A 35 11.32 29.26 -11.28
CA ARG A 35 12.31 29.98 -10.45
C ARG A 35 13.47 29.09 -10.01
N ILE A 36 13.41 27.80 -10.31
CA ILE A 36 14.47 26.86 -9.92
C ILE A 36 15.73 27.14 -10.75
N PRO A 37 16.89 27.33 -10.12
CA PRO A 37 18.14 27.58 -10.82
C PRO A 37 18.46 26.49 -11.86
N THR A 38 18.83 26.89 -13.07
CA THR A 38 19.06 25.96 -14.20
C THR A 38 20.31 25.09 -14.04
N ASN A 39 21.20 25.44 -13.10
CA ASN A 39 22.37 24.65 -12.71
C ASN A 39 22.04 23.51 -11.72
N GLU A 40 20.80 23.44 -11.23
CA GLU A 40 20.36 22.41 -10.30
C GLU A 40 19.25 21.55 -10.91
N THR A 41 19.25 20.26 -10.57
CA THR A 41 18.24 19.31 -11.05
C THR A 41 17.22 19.03 -9.95
N LEU A 42 15.93 19.29 -10.23
CA LEU A 42 14.84 18.88 -9.35
C LEU A 42 14.18 17.61 -9.91
N VAL A 43 14.01 16.59 -9.07
CA VAL A 43 13.23 15.39 -9.40
C VAL A 43 11.98 15.37 -8.54
N LEU A 44 10.81 15.40 -9.18
CA LEU A 44 9.51 15.23 -8.55
C LEU A 44 9.09 13.78 -8.66
N LEU A 45 8.77 13.16 -7.54
CA LEU A 45 8.26 11.79 -7.46
C LEU A 45 6.84 11.84 -6.92
N PHE A 46 5.87 11.44 -7.74
CA PHE A 46 4.48 11.27 -7.35
C PHE A 46 4.20 9.76 -7.31
N ASP A 47 4.13 9.23 -6.09
CA ASP A 47 3.80 7.83 -5.88
C ASP A 47 2.28 7.65 -5.77
N SER A 48 1.76 6.60 -6.41
CA SER A 48 0.38 6.16 -6.42
C SER A 48 -0.64 7.29 -6.53
N ILE A 49 -0.63 8.00 -7.66
CA ILE A 49 -1.64 9.06 -7.92
C ILE A 49 -3.08 8.53 -7.92
N ASP A 50 -3.23 7.20 -8.05
CA ASP A 50 -4.50 6.51 -7.92
C ASP A 50 -5.07 6.52 -6.50
N GLN A 51 -4.30 6.92 -5.50
CA GLN A 51 -4.77 7.09 -4.12
C GLN A 51 -5.21 8.53 -3.78
N LEU A 52 -5.30 9.40 -4.79
CA LEU A 52 -5.89 10.73 -4.66
C LEU A 52 -7.40 10.64 -4.45
N GLN A 53 -8.03 11.77 -4.09
CA GLN A 53 -9.48 11.84 -4.09
C GLN A 53 -10.01 11.80 -5.53
N ILE A 54 -11.24 11.33 -5.70
CA ILE A 54 -11.86 11.13 -7.02
C ILE A 54 -11.85 12.42 -7.85
N GLU A 55 -12.07 13.56 -7.20
CA GLU A 55 -12.10 14.88 -7.83
C GLU A 55 -10.76 15.27 -8.47
N ASP A 56 -9.67 14.69 -7.98
CA ASP A 56 -8.27 14.97 -8.34
C ASP A 56 -7.70 13.96 -9.34
N TYR A 57 -8.44 12.91 -9.73
CA TYR A 57 -8.00 11.98 -10.77
C TYR A 57 -7.83 12.63 -12.14
N ASP A 58 -8.54 13.75 -12.38
CA ASP A 58 -8.27 14.61 -13.52
C ASP A 58 -6.98 15.41 -13.28
N CYS A 59 -5.86 14.77 -13.61
CA CYS A 59 -4.51 15.33 -13.48
C CYS A 59 -4.35 16.66 -14.24
N SER A 60 -5.17 16.94 -15.26
CA SER A 60 -5.09 18.20 -16.01
C SER A 60 -5.36 19.43 -15.14
N LYS A 61 -6.14 19.27 -14.06
CA LYS A 61 -6.51 20.36 -13.14
C LYS A 61 -5.36 20.84 -12.25
N TRP A 62 -4.45 19.95 -11.88
CA TRP A 62 -3.43 20.23 -10.87
C TRP A 62 -1.99 19.95 -11.31
N LEU A 63 -1.78 19.00 -12.23
CA LEU A 63 -0.45 18.59 -12.67
C LEU A 63 0.09 19.55 -13.74
N PRO A 64 1.30 20.13 -13.55
CA PRO A 64 1.99 20.85 -14.61
C PRO A 64 2.33 19.95 -15.78
N ILE A 65 2.18 20.47 -17.00
CA ILE A 65 2.46 19.72 -18.24
C ILE A 65 3.85 20.08 -18.77
N ASN A 66 4.24 21.35 -18.62
CA ASN A 66 5.49 21.88 -19.15
C ASN A 66 6.52 22.03 -18.01
N TYR A 67 7.58 21.22 -18.08
CA TYR A 67 8.69 21.28 -17.13
C TYR A 67 9.94 21.92 -17.78
N PRO A 68 10.67 22.79 -17.07
CA PRO A 68 12.02 23.19 -17.43
C PRO A 68 12.94 21.97 -17.61
N GLN A 69 13.99 22.09 -18.45
CA GLN A 69 14.86 20.95 -18.78
C GLN A 69 15.54 20.29 -17.57
N ASN A 70 15.86 21.10 -16.55
CA ASN A 70 16.47 20.70 -15.30
C ASN A 70 15.47 20.09 -14.30
N ILE A 71 14.20 19.97 -14.65
CA ILE A 71 13.17 19.36 -13.80
C ILE A 71 12.67 18.07 -14.44
N LYS A 72 12.64 17.00 -13.65
CA LYS A 72 12.10 15.70 -14.04
C LYS A 72 10.91 15.35 -13.15
N CYS A 73 9.90 14.72 -13.72
CA CYS A 73 8.71 14.29 -13.02
C CYS A 73 8.50 12.79 -13.30
N ILE A 74 8.35 12.00 -12.25
CA ILE A 74 8.06 10.57 -12.31
C ILE A 74 6.74 10.36 -11.57
N LEU A 75 5.81 9.66 -12.22
CA LEU A 75 4.48 9.36 -11.72
C LEU A 75 4.30 7.84 -11.71
N SER A 76 3.73 7.28 -10.65
CA SER A 76 3.24 5.90 -10.62
C SER A 76 1.72 5.87 -10.48
N THR A 77 1.07 4.93 -11.16
CA THR A 77 -0.39 4.74 -11.12
C THR A 77 -0.75 3.31 -11.49
N ILE A 78 -1.88 2.81 -10.96
CA ILE A 78 -2.60 1.70 -11.61
C ILE A 78 -3.40 2.22 -12.81
N PRO A 79 -3.69 1.37 -13.83
CA PRO A 79 -4.32 1.84 -15.06
C PRO A 79 -5.78 2.28 -14.89
N MET A 80 -6.49 1.65 -13.95
CA MET A 80 -7.92 1.86 -13.73
C MET A 80 -8.24 1.75 -12.24
N ILE A 81 -9.09 2.66 -11.75
CA ILE A 81 -9.63 2.65 -10.40
C ILE A 81 -11.10 2.28 -10.47
N SER A 82 -11.58 1.52 -9.48
CA SER A 82 -13.00 1.26 -9.29
C SER A 82 -13.43 1.78 -7.92
N ASP A 83 -14.45 2.63 -7.89
CA ASP A 83 -15.10 3.05 -6.64
C ASP A 83 -16.19 2.04 -6.28
N GLU A 84 -15.84 1.10 -5.40
CA GLU A 84 -16.74 0.04 -4.93
C GLU A 84 -17.83 0.54 -3.98
N LYS A 85 -17.77 1.81 -3.51
CA LYS A 85 -18.81 2.37 -2.64
C LYS A 85 -20.10 2.72 -3.41
N LYS A 86 -20.03 2.80 -4.73
CA LYS A 86 -21.18 3.05 -5.62
C LYS A 86 -21.69 1.75 -6.22
N ASP A 87 -23.00 1.65 -6.41
CA ASP A 87 -23.64 0.53 -7.10
C ASP A 87 -24.42 1.05 -8.32
N PRO A 88 -23.96 0.78 -9.57
CA PRO A 88 -22.79 -0.02 -9.92
C PRO A 88 -21.45 0.70 -9.62
N PRO A 89 -20.34 -0.04 -9.48
CA PRO A 89 -19.02 0.54 -9.24
C PRO A 89 -18.62 1.48 -10.37
N GLU A 90 -18.25 2.71 -10.01
CA GLU A 90 -17.79 3.71 -10.98
C GLU A 90 -16.32 3.47 -11.32
N LYS A 91 -15.98 3.43 -12.61
CA LYS A 91 -14.62 3.14 -13.08
C LYS A 91 -13.97 4.39 -13.66
N TYR A 92 -12.74 4.64 -13.23
CA TYR A 92 -11.94 5.78 -13.69
C TYR A 92 -10.67 5.27 -14.40
N GLU A 93 -10.54 5.60 -15.69
CA GLU A 93 -9.37 5.24 -16.51
C GLU A 93 -8.28 6.34 -16.42
N ILE A 94 -7.56 6.40 -15.30
CA ILE A 94 -6.52 7.42 -15.07
C ILE A 94 -5.43 7.37 -16.15
N LEU A 95 -5.02 6.16 -16.55
CA LEU A 95 -3.97 6.00 -17.56
C LEU A 95 -4.36 6.66 -18.89
N HIS A 96 -5.63 6.59 -19.28
CA HIS A 96 -6.09 7.25 -20.50
C HIS A 96 -5.99 8.78 -20.39
N GLY A 97 -6.40 9.34 -19.25
CA GLY A 97 -6.24 10.77 -18.96
C GLY A 97 -4.78 11.23 -19.00
N LEU A 98 -3.88 10.46 -18.40
CA LEU A 98 -2.44 10.74 -18.43
C LEU A 98 -1.85 10.62 -19.83
N LYS A 99 -2.23 9.60 -20.61
CA LYS A 99 -1.78 9.44 -22.00
C LYS A 99 -2.19 10.61 -22.89
N SER A 100 -3.37 11.17 -22.64
CA SER A 100 -3.84 12.38 -23.32
C SER A 100 -3.04 13.63 -22.91
N LEU A 101 -2.67 13.71 -21.63
CA LEU A 101 -1.95 14.86 -21.06
C LEU A 101 -0.45 14.87 -21.38
N LEU A 102 0.17 13.68 -21.41
CA LEU A 102 1.61 13.44 -21.50
C LEU A 102 1.94 12.53 -22.69
N SER A 103 1.41 12.87 -23.86
CA SER A 103 1.46 12.03 -25.07
C SER A 103 2.87 11.64 -25.53
N ASP A 104 3.89 12.46 -25.24
CA ASP A 104 5.29 12.20 -25.61
C ASP A 104 6.12 11.60 -24.47
N ALA A 105 5.54 11.36 -23.29
CA ALA A 105 6.30 10.87 -22.14
C ALA A 105 6.57 9.36 -22.23
N PRO A 106 7.79 8.91 -21.90
CA PRO A 106 8.08 7.48 -21.82
C PRO A 106 7.25 6.86 -20.69
N MET A 107 6.55 5.78 -21.01
CA MET A 107 5.77 4.99 -20.06
C MET A 107 6.44 3.62 -19.90
N ILE A 108 6.54 3.16 -18.66
CA ILE A 108 7.08 1.84 -18.33
C ILE A 108 5.96 1.08 -17.63
N GLU A 109 5.49 0.01 -18.27
CA GLU A 109 4.55 -0.92 -17.66
C GLU A 109 5.33 -1.93 -16.81
N ILE A 110 4.91 -2.12 -15.56
CA ILE A 110 5.46 -3.15 -14.69
C ILE A 110 4.77 -4.46 -15.06
N ALA A 111 5.46 -5.28 -15.85
CA ALA A 111 4.98 -6.59 -16.24
C ALA A 111 4.99 -7.58 -15.06
N VAL A 112 4.16 -8.62 -15.22
CA VAL A 112 4.24 -9.85 -14.43
C VAL A 112 5.59 -10.55 -14.65
N PHE A 113 6.00 -11.36 -13.68
CA PHE A 113 7.24 -12.11 -13.80
C PHE A 113 7.06 -13.32 -14.72
N ASP A 114 8.03 -13.52 -15.62
CA ASP A 114 8.24 -14.84 -16.20
C ASP A 114 8.78 -15.81 -15.13
N GLU A 115 8.67 -17.12 -15.40
CA GLU A 115 9.00 -18.17 -14.41
C GLU A 115 10.47 -18.10 -13.96
N ASP A 116 11.39 -17.85 -14.89
CA ASP A 116 12.82 -17.77 -14.62
C ASP A 116 13.15 -16.53 -13.77
N LEU A 117 12.55 -15.38 -14.08
CA LEU A 117 12.73 -14.14 -13.36
C LEU A 117 12.14 -14.23 -11.95
N ALA A 118 10.96 -14.83 -11.78
CA ALA A 118 10.34 -15.05 -10.49
C ALA A 118 11.25 -15.89 -9.57
N GLU A 119 11.79 -17.00 -10.08
CA GLU A 119 12.71 -17.85 -9.33
C GLU A 119 14.01 -17.13 -9.00
N ASN A 120 14.61 -16.43 -9.96
CA ASN A 120 15.85 -15.67 -9.75
C ASN A 120 15.68 -14.55 -8.70
N VAL A 121 14.56 -13.82 -8.74
CA VAL A 121 14.24 -12.78 -7.76
C VAL A 121 14.05 -13.39 -6.39
N PHE A 122 13.28 -14.47 -6.27
CA PHE A 122 13.04 -15.14 -4.99
C PHE A 122 14.32 -15.69 -4.37
N GLN A 123 15.17 -16.35 -5.17
CA GLN A 123 16.48 -16.84 -4.72
C GLN A 123 17.40 -15.70 -4.29
N SER A 124 17.32 -14.54 -4.97
CA SER A 124 18.09 -13.36 -4.60
C SER A 124 17.63 -12.79 -3.25
N TRP A 125 16.32 -12.79 -2.96
CA TRP A 125 15.79 -12.38 -1.65
C TRP A 125 16.18 -13.34 -0.53
N LEU A 126 16.08 -14.65 -0.74
CA LEU A 126 16.54 -15.65 0.23
C LEU A 126 18.03 -15.46 0.57
N LYS A 127 18.88 -15.25 -0.45
CA LYS A 127 20.31 -15.00 -0.25
C LYS A 127 20.58 -13.69 0.50
N ARG A 128 19.85 -12.62 0.17
CA ARG A 128 19.97 -11.30 0.83
C ARG A 128 19.69 -11.41 2.32
N ASP A 129 18.65 -12.14 2.69
CA ASP A 129 18.18 -12.24 4.09
C ASP A 129 18.76 -13.48 4.80
N HIS A 130 19.80 -14.09 4.21
CA HIS A 130 20.52 -15.25 4.73
C HIS A 130 19.63 -16.45 5.09
N GLN A 131 18.53 -16.62 4.36
CA GLN A 131 17.58 -17.70 4.59
C GLN A 131 17.86 -18.88 3.67
N CYS A 132 17.63 -20.10 4.18
CA CYS A 132 17.74 -21.34 3.43
C CYS A 132 16.50 -22.18 3.69
N LEU A 133 15.80 -22.55 2.61
CA LEU A 133 14.65 -23.44 2.66
C LEU A 133 15.10 -24.90 2.51
N THR A 134 14.44 -25.81 3.21
CA THR A 134 14.66 -27.25 3.02
C THR A 134 14.14 -27.70 1.66
N SER A 135 14.58 -28.86 1.17
CA SER A 135 14.05 -29.43 -0.09
C SER A 135 12.53 -29.63 -0.03
N LEU A 136 11.99 -29.94 1.16
CA LEU A 136 10.56 -30.08 1.38
C LEU A 136 9.83 -28.74 1.23
N GLN A 137 10.36 -27.67 1.85
CA GLN A 137 9.80 -26.32 1.76
C GLN A 137 9.87 -25.76 0.34
N MET A 138 10.96 -26.04 -0.37
CA MET A 138 11.10 -25.69 -1.78
C MET A 138 10.01 -26.35 -2.62
N ASN A 139 9.62 -27.60 -2.33
CA ASN A 139 8.52 -28.27 -3.04
C ASN A 139 7.16 -27.61 -2.79
N TRP A 140 6.94 -26.99 -1.63
CA TRP A 140 5.71 -26.23 -1.35
C TRP A 140 5.69 -24.89 -2.11
N LEU A 141 6.85 -24.27 -2.26
CA LEU A 141 7.03 -22.97 -2.89
C LEU A 141 7.01 -23.03 -4.41
N GLN A 142 7.64 -24.04 -5.01
CA GLN A 142 7.87 -24.12 -6.46
C GLN A 142 6.60 -23.94 -7.30
N PRO A 143 5.44 -24.55 -6.96
CA PRO A 143 4.20 -24.33 -7.72
C PRO A 143 3.69 -22.88 -7.71
N LYS A 144 4.16 -22.03 -6.77
CA LYS A 144 3.78 -20.61 -6.66
C LYS A 144 4.63 -19.70 -7.54
N LEU A 145 5.81 -20.15 -7.93
CA LEU A 145 6.74 -19.40 -8.78
C LEU A 145 6.43 -19.57 -10.28
N GLN A 146 5.61 -20.54 -10.63
CA GLN A 146 5.21 -20.87 -12.00
C GLN A 146 3.88 -20.24 -12.38
N SER A 147 3.60 -20.23 -13.69
CA SER A 147 2.29 -19.89 -14.24
C SER A 147 1.24 -20.87 -13.75
N ARG A 148 0.11 -20.35 -13.28
CA ARG A 148 -0.94 -21.14 -12.62
C ARG A 148 -2.28 -20.98 -13.32
N THR A 149 -2.97 -22.08 -13.54
CA THR A 149 -4.36 -22.04 -13.99
C THR A 149 -5.28 -21.64 -12.83
N VAL A 150 -5.92 -20.49 -12.96
CA VAL A 150 -6.92 -19.97 -12.03
C VAL A 150 -8.31 -20.20 -12.63
N TYR A 151 -9.19 -20.79 -11.81
CA TYR A 151 -10.58 -21.03 -12.16
C TYR A 151 -11.46 -19.99 -11.48
N THR A 152 -12.08 -19.11 -12.25
CA THR A 152 -13.05 -18.11 -11.74
C THR A 152 -14.42 -18.40 -12.33
N GLY A 153 -15.23 -19.16 -11.59
CA GLY A 153 -16.53 -19.62 -12.08
C GLY A 153 -16.38 -20.58 -13.27
N LEU A 154 -16.90 -20.18 -14.44
CA LEU A 154 -16.80 -20.94 -15.69
C LEU A 154 -15.57 -20.57 -16.55
N PHE A 155 -14.76 -19.60 -16.12
CA PHE A 155 -13.60 -19.11 -16.87
C PHE A 155 -12.29 -19.68 -16.31
N THR A 156 -11.37 -20.00 -17.21
CA THR A 156 -9.99 -20.37 -16.88
C THR A 156 -9.07 -19.26 -17.37
N THR A 157 -8.18 -18.81 -16.50
CA THR A 157 -7.16 -17.82 -16.82
C THR A 157 -5.82 -18.32 -16.33
N GLU A 158 -4.76 -18.09 -17.10
CA GLU A 158 -3.41 -18.28 -16.60
C GLU A 158 -3.00 -17.03 -15.83
N SER A 159 -2.62 -17.24 -14.57
CA SER A 159 -2.13 -16.18 -13.70
C SER A 159 -0.63 -16.37 -13.52
N GLU A 160 0.10 -15.38 -14.01
CA GLU A 160 1.53 -15.25 -13.77
C GLU A 160 1.78 -14.58 -12.39
N PRO A 161 2.92 -14.87 -11.74
CA PRO A 161 3.26 -14.26 -10.47
C PRO A 161 3.51 -12.76 -10.64
N THR A 162 2.62 -11.95 -10.06
CA THR A 162 2.83 -10.50 -9.95
C THR A 162 3.93 -10.18 -8.92
N PRO A 163 4.59 -9.00 -8.99
CA PRO A 163 5.50 -8.54 -7.95
C PRO A 163 4.93 -8.58 -6.53
N LEU A 164 3.68 -8.14 -6.38
CA LEU A 164 2.98 -8.19 -5.09
C LEU A 164 2.76 -9.63 -4.63
N PHE A 165 2.28 -10.51 -5.52
CA PHE A 165 2.10 -11.94 -5.20
C PHE A 165 3.42 -12.57 -4.71
N LEU A 166 4.52 -12.36 -5.44
CA LEU A 166 5.80 -12.93 -5.09
C LEU A 166 6.32 -12.41 -3.75
N SER A 167 6.15 -11.10 -3.49
CA SER A 167 6.49 -10.50 -2.20
C SER A 167 5.70 -11.13 -1.05
N LEU A 168 4.38 -11.32 -1.23
CA LEU A 168 3.53 -11.93 -0.20
C LEU A 168 3.97 -13.37 0.11
N ILE A 169 4.24 -14.17 -0.92
CA ILE A 169 4.74 -15.54 -0.74
C ILE A 169 6.08 -15.54 -0.02
N TYR A 170 6.99 -14.64 -0.41
CA TYR A 170 8.29 -14.51 0.25
C TYR A 170 8.14 -14.21 1.75
N ASP A 171 7.28 -13.26 2.09
CA ASP A 171 7.00 -12.90 3.48
C ASP A 171 6.47 -14.07 4.31
N MET A 172 5.64 -14.93 3.70
CA MET A 172 5.16 -16.14 4.36
C MET A 172 6.30 -17.13 4.64
N THR A 173 7.27 -17.27 3.72
CA THR A 173 8.43 -18.15 3.93
C THR A 173 9.35 -17.70 5.06
N LEU A 174 9.33 -16.41 5.43
CA LEU A 174 10.06 -15.88 6.59
C LEU A 174 9.57 -16.46 7.92
N THR A 175 8.35 -17.01 7.96
CA THR A 175 7.76 -17.60 9.18
C THR A 175 8.07 -19.09 9.35
N TRP A 176 8.67 -19.72 8.34
CA TRP A 176 8.96 -21.15 8.35
C TRP A 176 10.24 -21.47 9.13
N HIS A 177 10.19 -22.57 9.87
CA HIS A 177 11.31 -23.14 10.60
C HIS A 177 11.86 -24.35 9.87
N SER A 178 13.14 -24.67 10.07
CA SER A 178 13.76 -25.83 9.41
C SER A 178 13.13 -27.18 9.79
N TYR A 179 12.41 -27.24 10.91
CA TYR A 179 11.74 -28.44 11.42
C TYR A 179 10.26 -28.52 11.02
N ASP A 180 9.75 -27.59 10.21
CA ASP A 180 8.39 -27.68 9.69
C ASP A 180 8.33 -28.80 8.65
N GLU A 181 7.77 -29.95 9.05
CA GLU A 181 7.67 -31.16 8.22
C GLU A 181 6.35 -31.27 7.45
N ASN A 182 5.34 -30.48 7.81
CA ASN A 182 4.04 -30.44 7.15
C ASN A 182 3.73 -29.01 6.71
N SER A 183 3.25 -28.85 5.47
CA SER A 183 2.76 -27.56 5.01
C SER A 183 1.37 -27.27 5.54
N ASP A 184 1.11 -25.99 5.75
CA ASP A 184 -0.24 -25.49 5.93
C ASP A 184 -1.04 -25.73 4.64
N GLU A 185 -2.13 -26.48 4.72
CA GLU A 185 -3.01 -26.76 3.58
C GLU A 185 -3.54 -25.47 2.95
N ALA A 186 -3.79 -24.44 3.77
CA ALA A 186 -4.22 -23.14 3.27
C ALA A 186 -3.13 -22.47 2.41
N PHE A 187 -1.85 -22.64 2.75
CA PHE A 187 -0.75 -22.13 1.94
C PHE A 187 -0.66 -22.85 0.59
N LEU A 188 -0.78 -24.19 0.60
CA LEU A 188 -0.74 -24.99 -0.62
C LEU A 188 -1.88 -24.63 -1.60
N ASN A 189 -3.02 -24.17 -1.08
CA ASN A 189 -4.17 -23.79 -1.88
C ASN A 189 -4.11 -22.38 -2.50
N ILE A 190 -3.12 -21.54 -2.14
CA ILE A 190 -2.95 -20.19 -2.69
C ILE A 190 -2.74 -20.22 -4.22
N LYS A 191 -3.64 -19.64 -5.00
CA LYS A 191 -3.49 -19.55 -6.47
C LYS A 191 -3.41 -18.11 -6.97
N THR A 192 -4.03 -17.17 -6.25
CA THR A 192 -4.12 -15.77 -6.64
C THR A 192 -3.49 -14.84 -5.59
N THR A 193 -3.28 -13.58 -5.94
CA THR A 193 -2.88 -12.54 -4.99
C THR A 193 -3.89 -12.38 -3.86
N ASN A 194 -5.19 -12.50 -4.16
CA ASN A 194 -6.23 -12.42 -3.13
C ASN A 194 -6.13 -13.60 -2.16
N ASP A 195 -5.91 -14.82 -2.64
CA ASP A 195 -5.71 -15.98 -1.76
C ASP A 195 -4.47 -15.78 -0.85
N ALA A 196 -3.42 -15.16 -1.39
CA ALA A 196 -2.21 -14.86 -0.61
C ALA A 196 -2.50 -13.79 0.47
N ILE A 197 -3.26 -12.75 0.14
CA ILE A 197 -3.71 -11.73 1.10
C ILE A 197 -4.58 -12.38 2.18
N ASP A 198 -5.55 -13.20 1.80
CA ASP A 198 -6.45 -13.91 2.74
C ASP A 198 -5.66 -14.85 3.67
N TYR A 199 -4.68 -15.57 3.12
CA TYR A 199 -3.79 -16.40 3.92
C TYR A 199 -3.01 -15.58 4.95
N LEU A 200 -2.34 -14.50 4.52
CA LEU A 200 -1.60 -13.60 5.40
C LEU A 200 -2.49 -13.07 6.51
N TYR A 201 -3.68 -12.60 6.15
CA TYR A 201 -4.65 -12.03 7.07
C TYR A 201 -5.13 -13.07 8.10
N SER A 202 -5.36 -14.31 7.67
CA SER A 202 -5.72 -15.43 8.54
C SER A 202 -4.61 -15.75 9.54
N GLN A 203 -3.34 -15.78 9.11
CA GLN A 203 -2.21 -16.04 10.00
C GLN A 203 -2.02 -14.92 11.03
N LEU A 204 -2.08 -13.66 10.60
CA LEU A 204 -1.98 -12.50 11.49
C LEU A 204 -3.14 -12.44 12.50
N SER A 205 -4.35 -12.75 12.04
CA SER A 205 -5.54 -12.84 12.87
C SER A 205 -5.40 -13.91 13.96
N LYS A 206 -4.86 -15.09 13.64
CA LYS A 206 -4.59 -16.14 14.64
C LYS A 206 -3.53 -15.70 15.67
N LYS A 207 -2.50 -14.99 15.21
CA LYS A 207 -1.37 -14.54 16.03
C LYS A 207 -1.74 -13.43 17.02
N HIS A 208 -2.52 -12.44 16.61
CA HIS A 208 -2.79 -11.22 17.39
C HIS A 208 -4.14 -11.17 18.09
N ASN A 209 -4.77 -12.34 18.35
CA ASN A 209 -6.18 -12.48 18.74
C ASN A 209 -7.14 -12.07 17.62
N GLU A 210 -7.97 -13.02 17.21
CA GLU A 210 -8.82 -12.89 16.02
C GLU A 210 -9.82 -11.74 16.11
N VAL A 211 -10.43 -11.52 17.28
CA VAL A 211 -11.41 -10.45 17.47
C VAL A 211 -10.72 -9.09 17.42
N PHE A 212 -9.59 -8.96 18.12
CA PHE A 212 -8.81 -7.72 18.15
C PHE A 212 -8.33 -7.33 16.74
N PHE A 213 -7.66 -8.26 16.05
CA PHE A 213 -7.11 -8.03 14.72
C PHE A 213 -8.20 -7.64 13.71
N LYS A 214 -9.27 -8.44 13.60
CA LYS A 214 -10.36 -8.18 12.65
C LYS A 214 -11.05 -6.84 12.91
N ARG A 215 -11.24 -6.46 14.18
CA ARG A 215 -11.83 -5.16 14.54
C ARG A 215 -10.92 -4.00 14.20
N ALA A 216 -9.62 -4.11 14.49
CA ALA A 216 -8.65 -3.07 14.16
C ALA A 216 -8.66 -2.77 12.66
N MET A 217 -8.60 -3.81 11.83
CA MET A 217 -8.62 -3.64 10.39
C MET A 217 -9.97 -3.13 9.86
N ALA A 218 -11.08 -3.61 10.42
CA ALA A 218 -12.41 -3.13 10.04
C ALA A 218 -12.60 -1.64 10.38
N TYR A 219 -12.05 -1.17 11.51
CA TYR A 219 -12.09 0.25 11.86
C TYR A 219 -11.22 1.08 10.94
N LEU A 220 -10.00 0.63 10.59
CA LEU A 220 -9.16 1.32 9.61
C LEU A 220 -9.87 1.45 8.25
N GLN A 221 -10.46 0.36 7.76
CA GLN A 221 -11.18 0.35 6.48
C GLN A 221 -12.41 1.28 6.48
N GLN A 222 -13.16 1.31 7.58
CA GLN A 222 -14.37 2.15 7.68
C GLN A 222 -14.06 3.62 7.98
N GLY A 223 -13.02 3.88 8.76
CA GLY A 223 -12.62 5.23 9.17
C GLY A 223 -12.09 6.06 8.01
N GLY A 224 -11.50 5.43 6.99
CA GLY A 224 -10.92 6.15 5.86
C GLY A 224 -9.72 7.00 6.30
N GLY A 225 -8.87 6.42 7.15
CA GLY A 225 -7.75 7.09 7.81
C GLY A 225 -8.04 7.33 9.29
N LEU A 226 -7.30 6.67 10.18
CA LEU A 226 -7.40 6.88 11.63
C LEU A 226 -6.03 7.18 12.21
N THR A 227 -5.97 8.10 13.16
CA THR A 227 -4.78 8.25 13.99
C THR A 227 -4.63 7.03 14.90
N GLU A 228 -3.40 6.76 15.36
CA GLU A 228 -3.13 5.68 16.30
C GLU A 228 -3.98 5.81 17.58
N ILE A 229 -4.19 7.03 18.06
CA ILE A 229 -5.00 7.33 19.24
C ILE A 229 -6.48 7.02 18.99
N GLU A 230 -7.04 7.45 17.85
CA GLU A 230 -8.43 7.19 17.50
C GLU A 230 -8.69 5.68 17.37
N LEU A 231 -7.79 4.95 16.73
CA LEU A 231 -7.92 3.50 16.59
C LEU A 231 -7.89 2.81 17.96
N GLU A 232 -6.97 3.20 18.84
CA GLU A 232 -6.91 2.67 20.21
C GLU A 232 -8.17 2.98 21.01
N ASP A 233 -8.70 4.19 20.89
CA ASP A 233 -9.91 4.62 21.60
C ASP A 233 -11.14 3.85 21.08
N MET A 234 -11.26 3.65 19.76
CA MET A 234 -12.30 2.82 19.15
C MET A 234 -12.23 1.36 19.61
N LEU A 235 -11.02 0.78 19.64
CA LEU A 235 -10.81 -0.59 20.11
C LEU A 235 -11.07 -0.73 21.61
N SER A 236 -10.73 0.29 22.40
CA SER A 236 -11.03 0.33 23.84
C SER A 236 -12.52 0.52 24.13
N ALA A 237 -13.29 1.06 23.20
CA ALA A 237 -14.74 1.18 23.31
C ALA A 237 -15.50 -0.09 22.87
N ASP A 238 -14.86 -1.01 22.14
CA ASP A 238 -15.51 -2.27 21.73
C ASP A 238 -15.47 -3.32 22.85
N ASN A 239 -16.61 -3.54 23.50
CA ASN A 239 -16.79 -4.55 24.54
C ASN A 239 -16.36 -5.96 24.09
N ARG A 240 -16.52 -6.33 22.81
CA ARG A 240 -16.07 -7.64 22.30
C ARG A 240 -14.56 -7.74 22.25
N VAL A 241 -13.89 -6.65 21.89
CA VAL A 241 -12.42 -6.56 21.90
C VAL A 241 -11.91 -6.64 23.33
N LEU A 242 -12.50 -5.88 24.25
CA LEU A 242 -12.13 -5.93 25.67
C LEU A 242 -12.30 -7.33 26.26
N GLN A 243 -13.43 -8.00 25.98
CA GLN A 243 -13.67 -9.37 26.44
C GLN A 243 -12.67 -10.38 25.86
N ALA A 244 -12.25 -10.18 24.60
CA ALA A 244 -11.28 -11.05 23.94
C ALA A 244 -9.85 -10.86 24.46
N ILE A 245 -9.50 -9.66 24.95
CA ILE A 245 -8.16 -9.34 25.48
C ILE A 245 -8.06 -9.67 26.98
N PHE A 246 -9.05 -9.26 27.76
CA PHE A 246 -9.05 -9.36 29.22
C PHE A 246 -9.75 -10.63 29.71
N VAL A 247 -9.33 -11.80 29.20
CA VAL A 247 -9.95 -13.09 29.53
C VAL A 247 -9.63 -13.53 30.97
N HIS A 248 -8.40 -13.27 31.43
CA HIS A 248 -7.87 -13.80 32.69
C HIS A 248 -7.57 -12.74 33.75
N TYR A 249 -7.62 -11.46 33.39
CA TYR A 249 -7.27 -10.36 34.27
C TYR A 249 -8.14 -9.14 33.97
N LEU A 250 -8.82 -8.63 34.99
CA LEU A 250 -9.48 -7.33 34.95
C LEU A 250 -8.47 -6.28 35.46
N PRO A 251 -8.21 -5.20 34.71
CA PRO A 251 -7.40 -4.08 35.20
C PRO A 251 -7.87 -3.58 36.57
N PRO A 252 -6.95 -3.07 37.42
CA PRO A 252 -7.28 -2.65 38.78
C PRO A 252 -8.14 -1.37 38.83
N VAL A 253 -8.33 -0.71 37.69
CA VAL A 253 -9.09 0.53 37.53
C VAL A 253 -10.34 0.28 36.69
N ASN A 254 -11.43 0.97 37.02
CA ASN A 254 -12.73 0.89 36.32
C ASN A 254 -12.72 1.44 34.88
N ILE A 255 -11.54 1.67 34.29
CA ILE A 255 -11.35 2.15 32.92
C ILE A 255 -10.61 1.05 32.16
N PHE A 256 -11.34 0.40 31.25
CA PHE A 256 -10.80 -0.66 30.40
C PHE A 256 -10.28 -0.04 29.11
N ARG A 257 -8.97 0.23 29.06
CA ARG A 257 -8.26 0.63 27.83
C ARG A 257 -7.38 -0.51 27.37
N ILE A 258 -7.33 -0.77 26.07
CA ILE A 258 -6.38 -1.75 25.54
C ILE A 258 -4.94 -1.26 25.76
N PRO A 259 -3.97 -2.14 26.03
CA PRO A 259 -2.57 -1.76 26.02
C PRO A 259 -2.12 -1.39 24.60
N SER A 260 -1.54 -0.20 24.42
CA SER A 260 -0.98 0.27 23.12
C SER A 260 -0.02 -0.71 22.47
N THR A 261 0.70 -1.50 23.29
CA THR A 261 1.61 -2.55 22.83
C THR A 261 0.95 -3.60 21.94
N LEU A 262 -0.35 -3.84 22.06
CA LEU A 262 -1.06 -4.78 21.20
C LEU A 262 -1.16 -4.26 19.77
N TRP A 263 -1.53 -2.99 19.61
CA TRP A 263 -1.58 -2.34 18.31
C TRP A 263 -0.20 -2.18 17.70
N ILE A 264 0.79 -1.73 18.48
CA ILE A 264 2.18 -1.54 18.00
C ILE A 264 2.75 -2.83 17.38
N ARG A 265 2.42 -4.01 17.93
CA ARG A 265 2.85 -5.29 17.36
C ARG A 265 2.23 -5.57 15.99
N ILE A 266 0.92 -5.33 15.84
CA ILE A 266 0.25 -5.43 14.54
C ILE A 266 0.85 -4.43 13.56
N ARG A 267 1.00 -3.17 13.99
CA ARG A 267 1.57 -2.09 13.18
C ARG A 267 2.94 -2.46 12.61
N ASN A 268 3.84 -2.97 13.46
CA ASN A 268 5.18 -3.34 13.01
C ASN A 268 5.18 -4.51 12.02
N GLU A 269 4.28 -5.48 12.18
CA GLU A 269 4.21 -6.64 11.27
C GLU A 269 3.54 -6.32 9.93
N MET A 270 2.59 -5.39 9.95
CA MET A 270 1.85 -4.96 8.76
C MET A 270 2.35 -3.65 8.16
N GLN A 271 3.44 -3.08 8.68
CA GLN A 271 3.91 -1.73 8.33
C GLN A 271 3.99 -1.50 6.81
N LYS A 272 4.48 -2.48 6.06
CA LYS A 272 4.64 -2.41 4.61
C LYS A 272 3.33 -2.44 3.81
N TYR A 273 2.22 -2.80 4.45
CA TYR A 273 0.89 -2.83 3.85
C TYR A 273 0.04 -1.62 4.27
N PHE A 274 0.47 -0.85 5.26
CA PHE A 274 -0.23 0.37 5.66
C PHE A 274 0.27 1.56 4.85
N VAL A 275 -0.66 2.48 4.57
CA VAL A 275 -0.34 3.78 4.00
C VAL A 275 -0.52 4.83 5.09
N GLU A 276 0.56 5.54 5.42
CA GLU A 276 0.52 6.65 6.37
C GLU A 276 0.44 7.97 5.60
N LYS A 277 -0.54 8.81 5.95
CA LYS A 277 -0.72 10.15 5.37
C LYS A 277 -0.75 11.18 6.50
N ASP A 278 -0.20 12.36 6.25
CA ASP A 278 -0.34 13.49 7.19
C ASP A 278 -1.58 14.31 6.81
N VAL A 279 -2.56 14.33 7.71
CA VAL A 279 -3.80 15.11 7.59
C VAL A 279 -3.91 16.03 8.79
N ASP A 280 -4.05 17.34 8.57
CA ASP A 280 -4.19 18.36 9.62
C ASP A 280 -3.12 18.29 10.74
N ASN A 281 -1.86 18.04 10.36
CA ASN A 281 -0.71 17.81 11.26
C ASN A 281 -0.80 16.56 12.14
N ALA A 282 -1.69 15.62 11.82
CA ALA A 282 -1.76 14.31 12.44
C ALA A 282 -1.44 13.22 11.40
N SER A 283 -0.65 12.22 11.81
CA SER A 283 -0.39 11.05 10.99
C SER A 283 -1.56 10.08 11.13
N VAL A 284 -2.21 9.79 10.01
CA VAL A 284 -3.36 8.89 9.89
C VAL A 284 -2.97 7.65 9.08
N ILE A 285 -3.46 6.50 9.54
CA ILE A 285 -3.16 5.18 8.99
C ILE A 285 -4.33 4.73 8.13
N TYR A 286 -4.01 4.29 6.92
CA TYR A 286 -4.92 3.68 5.96
C TYR A 286 -4.53 2.21 5.73
N LEU A 287 -5.54 1.38 5.50
CA LEU A 287 -5.39 0.02 5.00
C LEU A 287 -5.48 0.03 3.46
#